data_AF-A0A644XR63-F1
#
_entry.id   AF-A0A644XR63-F1
#
_cell.length_a   1.000
_cell.length_b   1.000
_cell.length_c   1.000
_cell.angle_alpha   90.00
_cell.angle_beta   90.00
_cell.angle_gamma   90.00
#
_symmetry.space_group_name_H-M   'P 1'
#
loop_
_entity.id
_entity.type
_entity.pdbx_description
1 polymer ?
#
loop_
_entity_poly.entity_id
_entity_poly.type
_entity_poly.pdbx_seq_one_letter_code
_entity_poly.pdbx_strand_id
1 'polypeptide(L)'
;MQLPEGAYVISDSWRILGPAEEADGALPVVAMEMPEGQQTGAELAFISESDRRMAVDIFTVLKDNDILKDISEIDMKNTAEISVRYLDRFTVKLGDKLDLAAKLRLVEASAGSLSQTAHGTLDATLDGRVSYRPERKGNGN
;
A
#
# COMPACT_ATOMS: atom_id res chain seq x y z
N MET A 1 8.57 -1.40 13.56
CA MET A 1 7.71 -2.61 13.54
C MET A 1 8.57 -3.78 13.11
N GLN A 2 8.54 -4.92 13.80
CA GLN A 2 9.33 -6.08 13.38
C GLN A 2 8.75 -6.69 12.10
N LEU A 3 9.59 -6.93 11.11
CA LEU A 3 9.22 -7.49 9.82
C LEU A 3 9.30 -9.03 9.87
N PRO A 4 8.52 -9.73 9.04
CA PRO A 4 8.65 -11.17 8.91
C PRO A 4 10.04 -11.55 8.39
N GLU A 5 10.51 -12.74 8.78
CA GLU A 5 11.72 -13.32 8.22
C GLU A 5 11.59 -13.42 6.69
N GLY A 6 12.65 -13.07 5.97
CA GLY A 6 12.64 -12.98 4.51
C GLY A 6 12.11 -11.67 3.94
N ALA A 7 11.98 -10.61 4.75
CA ALA A 7 11.75 -9.26 4.25
C ALA A 7 13.03 -8.62 3.69
N TYR A 8 12.88 -7.73 2.71
CA TYR A 8 13.98 -7.07 2.00
C TYR A 8 13.72 -5.57 1.83
N VAL A 9 14.80 -4.78 1.81
CA VAL A 9 14.75 -3.40 1.32
C VAL A 9 14.94 -3.42 -0.19
N ILE A 10 14.08 -2.70 -0.91
CA ILE A 10 14.05 -2.66 -2.37
C ILE A 10 14.18 -1.20 -2.82
N SER A 11 15.03 -0.97 -3.82
CA SER A 11 15.16 0.35 -4.46
C SER A 11 13.99 0.65 -5.41
N ASP A 12 13.85 1.92 -5.81
CA ASP A 12 12.86 2.34 -6.82
C ASP A 12 13.10 1.73 -8.21
N SER A 13 14.30 1.18 -8.45
CA SER A 13 14.67 0.41 -9.64
C SER A 13 14.40 -1.10 -9.53
N TRP A 14 13.64 -1.54 -8.52
CA TRP A 14 13.33 -2.95 -8.24
C TRP A 14 14.54 -3.82 -7.91
N ARG A 15 15.67 -3.23 -7.48
CA ARG A 15 16.83 -3.98 -6.99
C ARG A 15 16.76 -4.21 -5.49
N ILE A 16 17.10 -5.42 -5.07
CA ILE A 16 17.19 -5.81 -3.65
C ILE A 16 18.46 -5.21 -3.06
N LEU A 17 18.32 -4.38 -2.03
CA LEU A 17 19.43 -3.72 -1.34
C LEU A 17 19.98 -4.54 -0.18
N GLY A 18 19.14 -5.39 0.41
CA GLY A 18 19.52 -6.26 1.52
C GLY A 18 18.31 -6.77 2.30
N PRO A 19 18.52 -7.64 3.30
CA PRO A 19 17.46 -8.05 4.21
C PRO A 19 16.98 -6.85 5.05
N ALA A 20 15.72 -6.92 5.48
CA ALA A 20 15.10 -5.94 6.36
C ALA A 20 14.52 -6.66 7.58
N GLU A 21 14.93 -6.27 8.79
CA GLU A 21 14.42 -6.87 10.04
C GLU A 21 13.33 -6.00 10.68
N GLU A 22 13.39 -4.69 10.46
CA GLU A 22 12.45 -3.73 11.03
C GLU A 22 12.06 -2.66 10.01
N ALA A 23 10.80 -2.23 10.07
CA ALA A 23 10.35 -1.04 9.38
C ALA A 23 10.78 0.20 10.17
N ASP A 24 11.53 1.09 9.51
CA ASP A 24 12.05 2.35 10.06
C ASP A 24 11.01 3.50 10.06
N GLY A 25 9.84 3.27 9.44
CA GLY A 25 8.76 4.23 9.31
C GLY A 25 8.97 5.29 8.22
N ALA A 26 10.13 5.30 7.54
CA ALA A 26 10.41 6.18 6.43
C ALA A 26 10.02 5.55 5.08
N LEU A 27 9.97 4.22 5.01
CA LEU A 27 9.60 3.47 3.81
C LEU A 27 8.27 2.73 3.99
N PRO A 28 7.42 2.67 2.95
CA PRO A 28 6.22 1.84 2.98
C PRO A 28 6.61 0.36 3.05
N VAL A 29 5.91 -0.40 3.89
CA VAL A 29 6.02 -1.87 3.91
C VAL A 29 5.08 -2.45 2.87
N VAL A 30 5.60 -3.35 2.04
CA VAL A 30 4.84 -3.98 0.95
C VAL A 30 4.62 -5.44 1.29
N ALA A 31 3.36 -5.83 1.46
CA ALA A 31 3.00 -7.21 1.68
C ALA A 31 2.56 -7.84 0.35
N MET A 32 3.39 -8.74 -0.18
CA MET A 32 3.11 -9.44 -1.44
C MET A 32 3.72 -10.85 -1.43
N GLU A 33 3.22 -11.71 -2.31
CA GLU A 33 3.84 -13.02 -2.54
C GLU A 33 5.11 -12.87 -3.39
N MET A 34 6.18 -13.54 -2.98
CA MET A 34 7.47 -13.50 -3.65
C MET A 34 8.08 -14.90 -3.73
N PRO A 35 8.85 -15.22 -4.80
CA PRO A 35 9.65 -16.43 -4.84
C PRO A 35 10.65 -16.46 -3.68
N GLU A 36 10.91 -17.65 -3.14
CA GLU A 36 11.96 -17.84 -2.12
C GLU A 36 13.36 -17.61 -2.71
N GLY A 37 14.34 -17.35 -1.83
CA GLY A 37 15.75 -17.31 -2.20
C GLY A 37 16.20 -16.06 -2.96
N GLN A 38 15.54 -14.93 -2.72
CA GLN A 38 15.93 -13.63 -3.26
C GLN A 38 17.36 -13.25 -2.83
N GLN A 39 18.10 -12.58 -3.71
CA GLN A 39 19.51 -12.26 -3.51
C GLN A 39 19.77 -10.76 -3.47
N THR A 40 20.53 -10.31 -2.49
CA THR A 40 21.03 -8.93 -2.43
C THR A 40 21.80 -8.57 -3.70
N GLY A 41 21.47 -7.42 -4.29
CA GLY A 41 22.04 -6.95 -5.55
C GLY A 41 21.39 -7.54 -6.81
N ALA A 42 20.43 -8.45 -6.69
CA ALA A 42 19.62 -8.89 -7.83
C ALA A 42 18.43 -7.95 -8.07
N GLU A 43 17.84 -8.04 -9.25
CA GLU A 43 16.48 -7.53 -9.48
C GLU A 43 15.48 -8.42 -8.73
N LEU A 44 14.43 -7.81 -8.18
CA LEU A 44 13.37 -8.50 -7.49
C LEU A 44 12.69 -9.49 -8.43
N ALA A 45 12.67 -10.77 -8.06
CA ALA A 45 11.90 -11.76 -8.80
C ALA A 45 10.44 -11.77 -8.32
N PHE A 46 9.51 -11.95 -9.26
CA PHE A 46 8.07 -12.05 -9.01
C PHE A 46 7.58 -13.47 -9.30
N ILE A 47 6.46 -13.86 -8.69
CA ILE A 47 5.82 -15.17 -8.94
C ILE A 47 5.39 -15.28 -10.40
N SER A 48 4.87 -14.19 -10.96
CA SER A 48 4.47 -14.11 -12.36
C SER A 48 4.71 -12.72 -12.97
N GLU A 49 4.69 -12.63 -14.30
CA GLU A 49 4.76 -11.34 -15.01
C GLU A 49 3.54 -10.46 -14.72
N SER A 50 2.38 -11.05 -14.41
CA SER A 50 1.19 -10.29 -13.97
C SER A 50 1.42 -9.60 -12.63
N ASP A 51 2.07 -10.27 -11.67
CA ASP A 51 2.37 -9.69 -10.36
C ASP A 51 3.39 -8.56 -10.49
N ARG A 52 4.41 -8.77 -11.32
CA ARG A 52 5.39 -7.74 -11.68
C ARG A 52 4.69 -6.50 -12.25
N ARG A 53 3.87 -6.70 -13.28
CA ARG A 53 3.15 -5.58 -13.93
C ARG A 53 2.22 -4.87 -12.95
N MET A 54 1.52 -5.61 -12.10
CA MET A 54 0.65 -5.02 -11.07
C MET A 54 1.45 -4.17 -10.08
N ALA A 55 2.56 -4.67 -9.55
CA ALA A 55 3.44 -3.92 -8.65
C ALA A 55 3.97 -2.64 -9.32
N VAL A 56 4.50 -2.76 -10.53
CA VAL A 56 4.99 -1.61 -11.30
C VAL A 56 3.88 -0.57 -11.52
N ASP A 57 2.69 -1.00 -11.95
CA ASP A 57 1.56 -0.10 -12.21
C ASP A 57 1.16 0.65 -10.92
N ILE A 58 1.02 -0.05 -9.79
CA ILE A 58 0.62 0.55 -8.51
C ILE A 58 1.68 1.55 -8.03
N PHE A 59 2.94 1.15 -7.96
CA PHE A 59 4.01 2.03 -7.49
C PHE A 59 4.19 3.25 -8.39
N THR A 60 4.06 3.08 -9.71
CA THR A 60 4.09 4.21 -10.66
C THR A 60 2.96 5.19 -10.35
N VAL A 61 1.73 4.69 -10.21
CA VAL A 61 0.57 5.56 -9.91
C VAL A 61 0.71 6.24 -8.54
N LEU A 62 1.18 5.52 -7.51
CA LEU A 62 1.38 6.10 -6.17
C LEU A 62 2.47 7.19 -6.18
N LYS A 63 3.55 6.98 -6.94
CA LYS A 63 4.65 7.94 -7.09
C LYS A 63 4.22 9.16 -7.92
N ASP A 64 3.56 8.94 -9.05
CA ASP A 64 3.15 10.01 -9.97
C ASP A 64 2.07 10.93 -9.38
N ASN A 65 1.30 10.45 -8.39
CA ASN A 65 0.33 11.25 -7.65
C ASN A 65 0.89 11.77 -6.31
N ASP A 66 2.20 11.63 -6.04
CA ASP A 66 2.88 12.12 -4.82
C ASP A 66 2.25 11.62 -3.50
N ILE A 67 1.58 10.46 -3.53
CA ILE A 67 0.87 9.89 -2.38
C ILE A 67 1.72 8.85 -1.64
N LEU A 68 2.77 8.32 -2.28
CA LEU A 68 3.60 7.25 -1.70
C LEU A 68 4.22 7.65 -0.35
N LYS A 69 4.55 8.93 -0.15
CA LYS A 69 5.12 9.48 1.10
C LYS A 69 4.15 9.41 2.29
N ASP A 70 2.86 9.35 2.01
CA ASP A 70 1.79 9.32 3.00
C ASP A 70 1.27 7.89 3.23
N ILE A 71 1.93 6.89 2.63
CA ILE A 71 1.58 5.48 2.75
C ILE A 71 2.63 4.77 3.61
N SER A 72 2.17 4.07 4.64
CA SER A 72 3.03 3.25 5.51
C SER A 72 2.97 1.76 5.20
N GLU A 73 1.89 1.28 4.58
CA GLU A 73 1.71 -0.12 4.22
C GLU A 73 0.91 -0.25 2.92
N ILE A 74 1.29 -1.23 2.09
CA ILE A 74 0.59 -1.63 0.87
C ILE A 74 0.39 -3.14 0.94
N ASP A 75 -0.86 -3.59 0.99
CA ASP A 75 -1.21 -5.01 0.89
C ASP A 75 -1.62 -5.35 -0.55
N MET A 76 -0.85 -6.25 -1.15
CA MET A 76 -0.98 -6.73 -2.52
C MET A 76 -1.04 -8.26 -2.61
N LYS A 77 -1.30 -8.96 -1.50
CA LYS A 77 -1.40 -10.43 -1.50
C LYS A 77 -2.51 -10.95 -2.40
N ASN A 78 -3.60 -10.17 -2.53
CA ASN A 78 -4.71 -10.46 -3.42
C ASN A 78 -4.91 -9.32 -4.42
N THR A 79 -4.72 -9.62 -5.71
CA THR A 79 -4.80 -8.64 -6.80
C THR A 79 -6.19 -7.99 -6.95
N ALA A 80 -7.24 -8.61 -6.41
CA ALA A 80 -8.60 -8.09 -6.42
C ALA A 80 -8.96 -7.26 -5.18
N GLU A 81 -8.11 -7.27 -4.15
CA GLU A 81 -8.38 -6.68 -2.83
C GLU A 81 -7.20 -5.86 -2.32
N ILE A 82 -6.60 -5.07 -3.22
CA ILE A 82 -5.48 -4.18 -2.89
C ILE A 82 -5.94 -3.16 -1.84
N SER A 83 -5.10 -2.95 -0.83
CA SER A 83 -5.34 -1.96 0.21
C SER A 83 -4.06 -1.24 0.62
N VAL A 84 -4.21 -0.02 1.13
CA VAL A 84 -3.08 0.78 1.64
C VAL A 84 -3.40 1.39 3.00
N ARG A 85 -2.38 1.54 3.85
CA ARG A 85 -2.44 2.35 5.07
C ARG A 85 -2.02 3.77 4.74
N TYR A 86 -2.97 4.70 4.81
CA TYR A 86 -2.81 6.10 4.40
C TYR A 86 -2.85 7.05 5.60
N LEU A 87 -1.86 7.94 5.69
CA LEU A 87 -1.62 8.92 6.76
C LEU A 87 -1.59 8.30 8.17
N ASP A 88 -1.35 6.99 8.28
CA ASP A 88 -1.54 6.20 9.50
C ASP A 88 -2.91 6.35 10.17
N ARG A 89 -3.90 6.88 9.45
CA ARG A 89 -5.26 7.14 9.93
C ARG A 89 -6.28 6.25 9.26
N PHE A 90 -6.07 5.95 7.99
CA PHE A 90 -7.05 5.27 7.17
C PHE A 90 -6.53 3.97 6.59
N THR A 91 -7.35 2.93 6.66
CA THR A 91 -7.22 1.77 5.78
C THR A 91 -8.01 2.06 4.52
N VAL A 92 -7.33 2.18 3.39
CA VAL A 92 -7.95 2.47 2.09
C VAL A 92 -8.10 1.16 1.34
N LYS A 93 -9.35 0.80 0.98
CA LYS A 93 -9.62 -0.35 0.11
C LYS A 93 -9.73 0.14 -1.33
N LEU A 94 -8.83 -0.30 -2.19
CA LEU A 94 -8.78 0.08 -3.61
C LEU A 94 -9.47 -0.96 -4.49
N GLY A 95 -9.57 -2.21 -4.02
CA GLY A 95 -10.08 -3.32 -4.79
C GLY A 95 -9.04 -3.73 -5.81
N ASP A 96 -9.40 -3.72 -7.09
CA ASP A 96 -8.45 -3.94 -8.17
C ASP A 96 -7.65 -2.67 -8.53
N LYS A 97 -6.72 -2.83 -9.48
CA LYS A 97 -5.90 -1.74 -10.01
C LYS A 97 -6.60 -0.85 -11.05
N LEU A 98 -7.86 -1.12 -11.41
CA LEU A 98 -8.55 -0.32 -12.43
C LEU A 98 -8.79 1.09 -11.88
N ASP A 99 -8.57 2.09 -12.75
CA ASP A 99 -8.74 3.51 -12.46
C ASP A 99 -8.07 4.00 -11.17
N LEU A 100 -6.94 3.38 -10.81
CA LEU A 100 -6.25 3.61 -9.54
C LEU A 100 -5.95 5.10 -9.29
N ALA A 101 -5.50 5.84 -10.30
CA ALA A 101 -5.24 7.27 -10.17
C ALA A 101 -6.51 8.08 -9.82
N ALA A 102 -7.67 7.71 -10.39
CA ALA A 102 -8.93 8.36 -10.08
C ALA A 102 -9.41 7.99 -8.66
N LYS A 103 -9.29 6.72 -8.27
CA LYS A 103 -9.59 6.24 -6.92
C LYS A 103 -8.77 6.99 -5.87
N LEU A 104 -7.46 7.15 -6.09
CA LEU A 104 -6.57 7.85 -5.15
C LEU A 104 -6.94 9.32 -4.98
N ARG A 105 -7.23 10.04 -6.07
CA ARG A 105 -7.69 11.44 -5.99
C ARG A 105 -8.97 11.60 -5.17
N LEU A 106 -9.91 10.66 -5.32
CA LEU A 106 -11.13 10.66 -4.51
C LEU A 106 -10.84 10.34 -3.04
N VAL A 107 -9.90 9.44 -2.77
CA VAL A 107 -9.44 9.12 -1.41
C VAL A 107 -8.80 10.34 -0.75
N GLU A 108 -7.91 11.05 -1.44
CA GLU A 108 -7.28 12.28 -0.95
C GLU A 108 -8.32 13.36 -0.64
N ALA A 109 -9.25 13.61 -1.57
CA ALA A 109 -10.33 14.57 -1.39
C ALA A 109 -11.23 14.19 -0.20
N SER A 110 -11.56 12.89 -0.07
CA SER A 110 -12.37 12.38 1.03
C SER A 110 -11.65 12.52 2.37
N ALA A 111 -10.38 12.11 2.46
CA ALA A 111 -9.57 12.24 3.66
C ALA A 111 -9.36 13.70 4.08
N GLY A 112 -9.18 14.61 3.10
CA GLY A 112 -9.05 16.05 3.34
C GLY A 112 -10.32 16.72 3.87
N SER A 113 -11.49 16.14 3.59
CA SER A 113 -12.78 16.63 4.13
C SER A 113 -13.07 16.18 5.57
N LEU A 114 -12.35 15.17 6.07
CA LEU A 114 -12.50 14.63 7.41
C LEU A 114 -11.65 15.40 8.42
N SER A 115 -12.01 15.31 9.71
CA SER A 115 -11.19 15.91 10.77
C SER A 115 -9.79 15.30 10.82
N GLN A 116 -8.82 16.07 11.33
CA GLN A 116 -7.44 15.58 11.51
C GLN A 116 -7.36 14.35 12.44
N THR A 117 -8.32 14.23 13.36
CA THR A 117 -8.45 13.11 14.31
C THR A 117 -9.36 11.98 13.83
N ALA A 118 -9.84 12.02 12.57
CA ALA A 118 -10.65 10.94 12.02
C ALA A 118 -9.78 9.73 11.69
N HIS A 119 -10.27 8.54 12.04
CA HIS A 119 -9.65 7.25 11.73
C HIS A 119 -10.74 6.30 11.23
N GLY A 120 -10.35 5.37 10.36
CA GLY A 120 -11.28 4.35 9.87
C GLY A 120 -10.92 3.79 8.52
N THR A 121 -11.94 3.37 7.77
CA THR A 121 -11.78 2.81 6.43
C THR A 121 -12.33 3.76 5.38
N LEU A 122 -11.55 3.99 4.33
CA LEU A 122 -12.01 4.62 3.09
C LEU A 122 -12.12 3.53 2.03
N ASP A 123 -13.33 3.23 1.59
CA ASP A 123 -13.60 2.17 0.62
C ASP A 123 -13.83 2.79 -0.76
N ALA A 124 -12.85 2.62 -1.64
CA ALA A 124 -12.77 3.12 -3.01
C ALA A 124 -12.91 2.00 -4.06
N THR A 125 -13.46 0.84 -3.64
CA THR A 125 -13.67 -0.32 -4.52
C THR A 125 -14.72 -0.08 -5.60
N LEU A 126 -15.61 0.89 -5.39
CA LEU A 126 -16.65 1.27 -6.35
C LEU A 126 -16.19 2.46 -7.19
N ASP A 127 -16.31 2.31 -8.51
CA ASP A 127 -15.89 3.35 -9.45
C ASP A 127 -16.56 4.70 -9.17
N GLY A 128 -15.74 5.74 -9.14
CA GLY A 128 -16.20 7.12 -8.95
C GLY A 128 -16.72 7.47 -7.56
N ARG A 129 -16.60 6.58 -6.56
CA ARG A 129 -17.08 6.85 -5.20
C ARG A 129 -16.16 6.30 -4.12
N VAL A 130 -15.99 7.09 -3.05
CA VAL A 130 -15.38 6.64 -1.80
C VAL A 130 -16.44 6.63 -0.69
N SER A 131 -16.50 5.55 0.09
CA SER A 131 -17.32 5.50 1.30
C SER A 131 -16.45 5.46 2.55
N TYR A 132 -16.75 6.34 3.50
CA TYR A 132 -16.04 6.40 4.78
C TYR A 132 -16.79 5.59 5.84
N ARG A 133 -16.07 4.71 6.53
CA ARG A 133 -16.53 4.00 7.73
C ARG A 133 -15.62 4.39 8.90
N PRO A 134 -16.11 5.16 9.89
CA PRO A 134 -15.30 5.51 11.05
C PRO A 134 -14.96 4.26 11.86
N GLU A 135 -13.75 4.23 12.41
CA GLU A 135 -13.37 3.21 13.39
C GLU A 135 -14.22 3.42 14.65
N ARG A 136 -14.93 2.37 15.10
CA ARG A 136 -15.65 2.46 16.36
C ARG A 136 -14.63 2.60 17.48
N LYS A 137 -14.62 3.75 18.16
CA LYS A 137 -14.02 3.82 19.50
C LYS A 137 -14.72 2.77 20.34
N GLY A 138 -14.01 1.71 20.72
CA GLY A 138 -14.48 0.83 21.77
C GLY A 138 -14.80 1.70 22.97
N ASN A 139 -16.05 1.67 23.44
CA ASN A 139 -16.37 2.17 24.76
C ASN A 139 -15.62 1.27 25.74
N GLY A 140 -14.40 1.66 26.11
CA GLY A 140 -13.70 1.09 27.25
C GLY A 140 -14.52 1.40 28.48
N ASN A 141 -15.18 0.38 29.01
CA ASN A 141 -15.79 0.37 30.32
C ASN A 141 -14.80 -0.26 31.30
#